data_AF-A0A7W6NYY5-F1
#
_entry.id   AF-A0A7W6NYY5-F1
#
_cell.length_a   1.000
_cell.length_b   1.000
_cell.length_c   1.000
_cell.angle_alpha   90.00
_cell.angle_beta   90.00
_cell.angle_gamma   90.00
#
_symmetry.space_group_name_H-M   'P 1'
#
loop_
_entity.id
_entity.type
_entity.pdbx_description
1 polymer ?
#
loop_
_entity_poly.entity_id
_entity_poly.type
_entity_poly.pdbx_seq_one_letter_code
_entity_poly.pdbx_strand_id
1 'polypeptide(L)'
;MYKLIAAFAVAGLFATPALAAPQSGRTATVRHADLDLSSATGRATLDRRLASATEQVCGSYAGADQDEAMAIQRCRTAVARDVSRQLAVRLARR
;
A
#
# COMPACT_ATOMS: atom_id res chain seq x y z
N MET A 1 29.21 -11.31 -58.38
CA MET A 1 28.17 -10.28 -58.53
C MET A 1 26.82 -10.90 -58.20
N TYR A 2 26.45 -10.94 -56.91
CA TYR A 2 25.07 -11.17 -56.48
C TYR A 2 24.93 -10.55 -55.08
N LYS A 3 24.22 -9.42 -55.10
CA LYS A 3 23.92 -8.54 -53.99
C LYS A 3 22.65 -9.09 -53.37
N LEU A 4 22.73 -9.69 -52.18
CA LEU A 4 21.55 -10.12 -51.42
C LEU A 4 21.48 -9.28 -50.15
N ILE A 5 20.66 -8.23 -50.23
CA ILE A 5 20.22 -7.42 -49.10
C ILE A 5 19.13 -8.24 -48.41
N ALA A 6 19.43 -8.86 -47.28
CA ALA A 6 18.44 -9.50 -46.44
C ALA A 6 18.10 -8.54 -45.29
N ALA A 7 16.96 -7.86 -45.42
CA ALA A 7 16.38 -7.05 -44.37
C ALA A 7 15.96 -7.97 -43.21
N PHE A 8 16.69 -7.93 -42.10
CA PHE A 8 16.25 -8.56 -40.85
C PHE A 8 15.19 -7.67 -40.21
N ALA A 9 13.93 -8.10 -40.35
CA ALA A 9 12.79 -7.49 -39.69
C ALA A 9 12.96 -7.59 -38.17
N VAL A 10 12.94 -6.43 -37.51
CA VAL A 10 13.01 -6.28 -36.06
C VAL A 10 11.67 -6.72 -35.47
N ALA A 11 11.55 -7.99 -35.08
CA ALA A 11 10.46 -8.45 -34.22
C ALA A 11 10.89 -8.27 -32.75
N GLY A 12 10.95 -7.01 -32.32
CA GLY A 12 11.03 -6.70 -30.90
C GLY A 12 9.70 -7.05 -30.26
N LEU A 13 9.59 -8.25 -29.68
CA LEU A 13 8.57 -8.49 -28.65
C LEU A 13 8.91 -7.59 -27.47
N PHE A 14 8.42 -6.37 -27.50
CA PHE A 14 8.27 -5.58 -26.28
C PHE A 14 7.23 -6.32 -25.43
N ALA A 15 7.72 -7.20 -24.56
CA ALA A 15 6.99 -7.62 -23.39
C ALA A 15 6.77 -6.34 -22.57
N THR A 16 5.69 -5.63 -22.87
CA THR A 16 5.25 -4.53 -22.01
C THR A 16 5.02 -5.15 -20.65
N PRO A 17 5.75 -4.73 -19.60
CA PRO A 17 5.36 -5.14 -18.26
C PRO A 17 3.91 -4.72 -18.13
N ALA A 18 3.05 -5.65 -17.73
CA ALA A 18 1.71 -5.34 -17.30
C ALA A 18 1.86 -4.39 -16.10
N LEU A 19 1.90 -3.09 -16.41
CA LEU A 19 1.77 -2.02 -15.44
C LEU A 19 0.39 -2.22 -14.87
N ALA A 20 0.34 -2.93 -13.73
CA ALA A 20 -0.83 -2.95 -12.88
C ALA A 20 -1.27 -1.50 -12.76
N ALA A 21 -2.45 -1.19 -13.31
CA ALA A 21 -3.01 0.15 -13.24
C ALA A 21 -2.86 0.61 -11.78
N PRO A 22 -2.47 1.87 -11.54
CA PRO A 22 -2.52 2.41 -10.19
C PRO A 22 -3.98 2.29 -9.76
N GLN A 23 -4.31 1.20 -9.07
CA GLN A 23 -5.42 1.16 -8.15
C GLN A 23 -5.24 2.44 -7.36
N SER A 24 -6.09 3.43 -7.60
CA SER A 24 -6.05 4.72 -6.91
C SER A 24 -6.17 4.40 -5.42
N GLY A 25 -5.03 4.12 -4.81
CA GLY A 25 -4.93 3.60 -3.48
C GLY A 25 -5.40 4.73 -2.62
N ARG A 26 -6.53 4.54 -1.94
CA ARG A 26 -6.94 5.49 -0.93
C ARG A 26 -5.77 5.60 0.04
N THR A 27 -5.14 6.77 0.07
CA THR A 27 -3.95 7.00 0.89
C THR A 27 -4.37 7.98 1.96
N ALA A 28 -4.25 7.58 3.23
CA ALA A 28 -4.59 8.42 4.37
C ALA A 28 -3.31 8.80 5.13
N THR A 29 -3.06 10.10 5.27
CA THR A 29 -1.90 10.60 6.01
C THR A 29 -2.26 10.76 7.49
N VAL A 30 -1.64 9.98 8.37
CA VAL A 30 -1.84 10.07 9.83
C VAL A 30 -0.73 10.91 10.47
N ARG A 31 -1.09 12.09 10.97
CA ARG A 31 -0.19 12.93 11.77
C ARG A 31 0.05 12.29 13.15
N HIS A 32 1.32 12.15 13.49
CA HIS A 32 1.80 11.58 14.75
C HIS A 32 2.89 12.41 15.42
N ALA A 33 3.35 13.50 14.80
CA ALA A 33 4.41 14.36 15.33
C ALA A 33 3.99 15.09 16.62
N ASP A 34 2.69 15.25 16.84
CA ASP A 34 2.09 15.80 18.07
C ASP A 34 1.99 14.77 19.22
N LEU A 35 2.24 13.49 18.94
CA LEU A 35 2.08 12.42 19.92
C LEU A 35 3.42 11.97 20.48
N ASP A 36 3.49 11.84 21.80
CA ASP A 36 4.58 11.15 22.46
C ASP A 36 4.38 9.63 22.40
N LEU A 37 5.02 8.99 21.42
CA LEU A 37 4.96 7.54 21.24
C LEU A 37 5.75 6.75 22.29
N SER A 38 6.49 7.41 23.18
CA SER A 38 7.12 6.77 24.34
C SER A 38 6.13 6.52 25.49
N SER A 39 5.01 7.24 25.50
CA SER A 39 3.94 7.08 26.49
C SER A 39 2.83 6.17 25.98
N ALA A 40 2.26 5.36 26.89
CA ALA A 40 1.12 4.49 26.59
C ALA A 40 -0.08 5.27 26.03
N THR A 41 -0.32 6.49 26.54
CA THR A 41 -1.41 7.36 26.09
C THR A 41 -1.22 7.86 24.65
N GLY A 42 0.03 8.20 24.28
CA GLY A 42 0.35 8.64 22.92
C GLY A 42 0.23 7.51 21.91
N ARG A 43 0.68 6.30 22.29
CA ARG A 43 0.49 5.08 21.48
C ARG A 43 -0.99 4.75 21.27
N ALA A 44 -1.80 4.75 22.33
CA ALA A 44 -3.24 4.49 22.23
C ALA A 44 -3.97 5.52 21.36
N THR A 45 -3.51 6.77 21.37
CA THR A 45 -4.08 7.82 20.50
C THR A 45 -3.69 7.60 19.05
N LEU A 46 -2.45 7.20 18.77
CA LEU A 46 -2.01 6.83 17.43
C LEU A 46 -2.82 5.63 16.91
N ASP A 47 -3.01 4.59 17.72
CA ASP A 47 -3.76 3.39 17.34
C ASP A 47 -5.20 3.73 16.97
N ARG A 48 -5.88 4.61 17.73
CA ARG A 48 -7.22 5.10 17.35
C ARG A 48 -7.22 5.85 16.02
N ARG A 49 -6.25 6.74 15.80
CA ARG A 49 -6.13 7.48 14.53
C ARG A 49 -5.88 6.52 13.37
N LEU A 50 -5.04 5.51 13.58
CA LEU A 50 -4.74 4.50 12.58
C LEU A 50 -5.96 3.64 12.27
N ALA A 51 -6.74 3.24 13.28
CA ALA A 51 -7.98 2.51 13.08
C ALA A 51 -8.96 3.30 12.20
N SER A 52 -9.13 4.60 12.47
CA SER A 52 -9.97 5.48 11.65
C SER A 52 -9.45 5.63 10.21
N ALA A 53 -8.13 5.84 10.03
CA ALA A 53 -7.54 5.94 8.70
C ALA A 53 -7.65 4.61 7.93
N THR A 54 -7.48 3.48 8.62
CA THR A 54 -7.64 2.15 8.04
C THR A 54 -9.07 1.91 7.59
N GLU A 55 -10.07 2.36 8.36
CA GLU A 55 -11.47 2.32 7.97
C GLU A 55 -11.72 3.12 6.68
N GLN A 56 -11.12 4.31 6.57
CA GLN A 56 -11.25 5.16 5.37
C GLN A 56 -10.60 4.56 4.12
N VAL A 57 -9.52 3.79 4.30
CA VAL A 57 -8.76 3.18 3.19
C VAL A 57 -9.33 1.83 2.79
N CYS A 58 -9.56 0.95 3.77
CA CYS A 58 -9.96 -0.44 3.57
C CYS A 58 -11.48 -0.63 3.58
N GLY A 59 -12.25 0.34 4.07
CA GLY A 59 -13.69 0.23 4.23
C GLY A 59 -14.12 -0.33 5.58
N SER A 60 -15.44 -0.33 5.76
CA SER A 60 -16.11 -0.82 6.96
C SER A 60 -16.64 -2.22 6.79
N TYR A 61 -16.64 -2.99 7.88
CA TYR A 61 -17.33 -4.27 7.95
C TYR A 61 -18.86 -4.12 8.02
N ALA A 62 -19.37 -2.90 8.23
CA ALA A 62 -20.80 -2.65 8.34
C ALA A 62 -21.50 -2.94 6.99
N GLY A 63 -22.28 -4.02 6.95
CA GLY A 63 -22.99 -4.45 5.75
C GLY A 63 -22.14 -5.20 4.74
N ALA A 64 -20.91 -5.60 5.11
CA ALA A 64 -20.02 -6.35 4.23
C ALA A 64 -20.40 -7.83 4.16
N ASP A 65 -20.44 -8.40 2.95
CA ASP A 65 -20.56 -9.85 2.74
C ASP A 65 -19.24 -10.57 3.08
N GLN A 66 -19.24 -11.91 3.07
CA GLN A 66 -18.05 -12.71 3.43
C GLN A 66 -16.82 -12.39 2.56
N ASP A 67 -17.00 -12.23 1.25
CA ASP A 67 -15.92 -11.90 0.32
C ASP A 67 -15.35 -10.50 0.57
N GLU A 68 -16.23 -9.53 0.85
CA GLU A 68 -15.85 -8.17 1.20
C GLU A 68 -15.13 -8.12 2.55
N ALA A 69 -15.62 -8.83 3.55
CA ALA A 69 -14.95 -8.95 4.84
C ALA A 69 -13.53 -9.54 4.69
N MET A 70 -13.37 -10.55 3.82
CA MET A 70 -12.05 -11.10 3.51
C MET A 70 -11.15 -10.11 2.76
N ALA A 71 -11.70 -9.27 1.88
CA ALA A 71 -10.95 -8.20 1.22
C ALA A 71 -10.53 -7.10 2.20
N ILE A 72 -11.45 -6.64 3.07
CA ILE A 72 -11.19 -5.67 4.13
C ILE A 72 -10.10 -6.20 5.06
N GLN A 73 -10.22 -7.44 5.55
CA GLN A 73 -9.25 -8.05 6.46
C GLN A 73 -7.85 -8.12 5.83
N ARG A 74 -7.76 -8.49 4.56
CA ARG A 74 -6.50 -8.49 3.80
C ARG A 74 -5.89 -7.09 3.71
N CYS A 75 -6.72 -6.09 3.42
CA CYS A 75 -6.29 -4.68 3.40
C CYS A 75 -5.78 -4.23 4.77
N ARG A 76 -6.54 -4.48 5.85
CA ARG A 76 -6.14 -4.11 7.23
C ARG A 76 -4.81 -4.74 7.64
N THR A 77 -4.62 -6.01 7.30
CA THR A 77 -3.35 -6.72 7.57
C THR A 77 -2.19 -6.11 6.81
N ALA A 78 -2.39 -5.72 5.54
CA ALA A 78 -1.37 -5.05 4.75
C ALA A 78 -1.01 -3.67 5.35
N VAL A 79 -2.02 -2.87 5.73
CA VAL A 79 -1.84 -1.56 6.38
C VAL A 79 -1.09 -1.71 7.71
N ALA A 80 -1.46 -2.68 8.54
CA ALA A 80 -0.81 -2.91 9.83
C ALA A 80 0.69 -3.24 9.68
N ARG A 81 1.05 -4.06 8.69
CA ARG A 81 2.46 -4.37 8.37
C ARG A 81 3.21 -3.15 7.87
N ASP A 82 2.58 -2.34 7.02
CA ASP A 82 3.19 -1.14 6.48
C ASP A 82 3.47 -0.11 7.58
N VAL A 83 2.48 0.16 8.43
CA VAL A 83 2.60 1.07 9.57
C VAL A 83 3.67 0.60 10.53
N SER A 84 3.72 -0.71 10.83
CA SER A 84 4.74 -1.28 11.72
C SER A 84 6.16 -1.05 11.17
N ARG A 85 6.37 -1.20 9.86
CA ARG A 85 7.64 -0.84 9.21
C ARG A 85 7.94 0.64 9.31
N GLN A 86 6.97 1.51 9.01
CA GLN A 86 7.17 2.95 9.08
C GLN A 86 7.53 3.40 10.50
N LEU A 87 6.85 2.86 11.52
CA LEU A 87 7.14 3.14 12.92
C LEU A 87 8.53 2.64 13.32
N ALA A 88 8.91 1.42 12.93
CA ALA A 88 10.25 0.89 13.21
C ALA A 88 11.35 1.79 12.61
N VAL A 89 11.20 2.22 11.35
CA VAL A 89 12.13 3.13 10.69
C VAL A 89 12.19 4.49 11.40
N ARG A 90 11.06 5.01 11.87
CA ARG A 90 10.99 6.30 12.58
C ARG A 90 11.63 6.22 13.96
N LEU A 91 11.39 5.15 14.70
CA LEU A 91 12.00 4.92 16.01
C LEU A 91 13.51 4.70 15.90
N ALA A 92 13.99 4.02 14.85
CA ALA A 92 15.41 3.80 14.62
C ALA A 92 16.18 5.07 14.22
N ARG A 93 15.49 6.13 13.76
CA ARG A 93 16.09 7.42 13.42
C ARG A 93 16.10 8.42 14.59
N ARG A 94 15.53 8.06 15.73
CA ARG A 94 15.41 8.92 16.91
C ARG A 94 16.47 8.55 17.94
#